data_AF-A0A7Y2K898-F1
#
_entry.id   AF-A0A7Y2K898-F1
#
_cell.length_a   1.000
_cell.length_b   1.000
_cell.length_c   1.000
_cell.angle_alpha   90.00
_cell.angle_beta   90.00
_cell.angle_gamma   90.00
#
_symmetry.space_group_name_H-M   'P 1'
#
loop_
_entity.id
_entity.type
_entity.pdbx_description
1 polymer ?
#
loop_
_entity_poly.entity_id
_entity_poly.type
_entity_poly.pdbx_seq_one_letter_code
_entity_poly.pdbx_strand_id
1 'polypeptide(L)'
;MIHLVPAWAHSYSEFWDAIRRRNLWFIQMRYWAFLMLTGIYLFSYLVLNIEYSSIQLIAFFVISISILTYNSLLHYFRRYLKCDPGRINPLHVSLIQMVLDLIALLLLVYFTGGIESPLYMFFVFHMIIGSLILPGFAVYIMAFITYILLSGMIMMEYFAVIPHHHLGGLLGVELSG
;
A
#
# COMPACT_ATOMS: atom_id res chain seq x y z
N MET A 1 24.38 -9.04 3.81
CA MET A 1 23.88 -7.69 3.46
C MET A 1 23.35 -7.76 2.05
N ILE A 2 22.05 -7.59 1.82
CA ILE A 2 21.48 -7.67 0.48
C ILE A 2 22.06 -6.49 -0.32
N HIS A 3 22.95 -6.78 -1.28
CA HIS A 3 23.56 -5.76 -2.13
C HIS A 3 22.52 -5.30 -3.16
N LEU A 4 21.64 -4.40 -2.72
CA LEU A 4 20.57 -3.85 -3.55
C LEU A 4 21.10 -2.92 -4.65
N VAL A 5 22.34 -2.45 -4.51
CA VAL A 5 23.01 -1.56 -5.48
C VAL A 5 24.24 -2.30 -6.04
N PRO A 6 24.32 -2.48 -7.37
CA PRO A 6 25.50 -3.01 -8.02
C PRO A 6 26.71 -2.09 -7.82
N ALA A 7 27.91 -2.65 -7.65
CA ALA A 7 29.12 -1.86 -7.38
C ALA A 7 29.43 -0.81 -8.46
N TRP A 8 29.03 -1.05 -9.71
CA TRP A 8 29.20 -0.12 -10.83
C TRP A 8 28.29 1.12 -10.75
N ALA A 9 27.19 1.08 -9.99
CA ALA A 9 26.24 2.19 -9.90
C ALA A 9 26.73 3.35 -9.02
N HIS A 10 27.82 3.16 -8.27
CA HIS A 10 28.39 4.23 -7.43
C HIS A 10 29.05 5.35 -8.26
N SER A 11 29.52 5.07 -9.47
CA SER A 11 30.24 6.03 -10.32
C SER A 11 29.37 6.81 -11.31
N TYR A 12 28.09 6.46 -11.48
CA TYR A 12 27.19 7.11 -12.45
C TYR A 12 26.16 7.99 -11.75
N SER A 13 26.33 9.32 -11.84
CA SER A 13 25.37 10.30 -11.31
C SER A 13 23.96 10.15 -11.92
N GLU A 14 23.88 9.80 -13.22
CA GLU A 14 22.60 9.62 -13.91
C GLU A 14 21.71 8.52 -13.29
N PHE A 15 22.33 7.47 -12.75
CA PHE A 15 21.61 6.39 -12.06
C PHE A 15 20.93 6.91 -10.78
N TRP A 16 21.66 7.71 -9.99
CA TRP A 16 21.13 8.30 -8.76
C TRP A 16 20.05 9.34 -9.03
N ASP A 17 20.19 10.12 -10.11
CA ASP A 17 19.17 11.08 -10.53
C ASP A 17 17.92 10.38 -11.05
N ALA A 18 18.05 9.26 -11.77
CA ALA A 18 16.92 8.44 -12.17
C ALA A 18 16.16 7.88 -10.97
N ILE A 19 16.86 7.35 -9.95
CA ILE A 19 16.25 6.87 -8.70
C ILE A 19 15.55 8.01 -7.97
N ARG A 20 16.18 9.19 -7.88
CA ARG A 20 15.59 10.37 -7.23
C ARG A 20 14.28 10.79 -7.91
N ARG A 21 14.27 10.85 -9.25
CA ARG A 21 13.06 11.16 -10.03
C ARG A 21 11.95 10.13 -9.79
N ARG A 22 12.28 8.83 -9.81
CA ARG A 22 11.31 7.75 -9.55
C ARG A 22 10.73 7.83 -8.13
N ASN A 23 11.57 8.10 -7.13
CA ASN A 23 11.12 8.28 -5.74
C ASN A 23 10.21 9.51 -5.58
N LEU A 24 10.50 10.62 -6.28
CA LEU A 24 9.63 11.80 -6.27
C LEU A 24 8.28 11.51 -6.92
N TRP A 25 8.28 10.82 -8.06
CA TRP A 25 7.06 10.39 -8.72
C TRP A 25 6.23 9.47 -7.80
N PHE A 26 6.88 8.58 -7.06
CA PHE A 26 6.19 7.69 -6.12
C PHE A 26 5.51 8.44 -4.96
N ILE A 27 6.15 9.48 -4.43
CA ILE A 27 5.54 10.38 -3.44
C ILE A 27 4.31 11.08 -4.03
N GLN A 28 4.37 11.52 -5.29
CA GLN A 28 3.23 12.12 -5.98
C GLN A 28 2.08 11.13 -6.17
N MET A 29 2.39 9.89 -6.55
CA MET A 29 1.40 8.81 -6.71
C MET A 29 0.65 8.51 -5.41
N ARG A 30 1.27 8.67 -4.24
CA ARG A 30 0.57 8.49 -2.95
C ARG A 30 -0.49 9.54 -2.67
N TYR A 31 -0.28 10.78 -3.08
CA TYR A 31 -1.34 11.81 -2.98
C TYR A 31 -2.51 11.46 -3.91
N TRP A 32 -2.23 10.97 -5.12
CA TRP A 32 -3.26 10.46 -6.01
C TRP A 32 -3.99 9.25 -5.42
N ALA A 33 -3.28 8.33 -4.76
CA ALA A 33 -3.90 7.18 -4.09
C ALA A 33 -4.83 7.62 -2.96
N PHE A 34 -4.43 8.60 -2.13
CA PHE A 34 -5.30 9.18 -1.11
C PHE A 34 -6.57 9.79 -1.72
N LEU A 35 -6.42 10.62 -2.77
CA LEU A 35 -7.55 11.22 -3.47
C LEU A 35 -8.47 10.16 -4.08
N MET A 36 -7.91 9.13 -4.70
CA MET A 36 -8.65 8.02 -5.29
C MET A 36 -9.40 7.22 -4.23
N LEU A 37 -8.77 6.85 -3.11
CA LEU A 37 -9.42 6.14 -2.01
C LEU A 37 -10.59 6.96 -1.45
N THR A 38 -10.35 8.26 -1.20
CA THR A 38 -11.39 9.18 -0.71
C THR A 38 -12.52 9.31 -1.72
N GLY A 39 -12.20 9.36 -3.02
CA GLY A 39 -13.15 9.40 -4.12
C GLY A 39 -13.99 8.13 -4.24
N ILE A 40 -13.38 6.95 -4.12
CA ILE A 40 -14.08 5.66 -4.10
C ILE A 40 -15.07 5.62 -2.93
N TYR A 41 -14.62 6.04 -1.74
CA TYR A 41 -15.48 6.12 -0.55
C TYR A 41 -16.65 7.11 -0.73
N LEU A 42 -16.41 8.29 -1.28
CA LEU A 42 -17.48 9.25 -1.55
C LEU A 42 -18.45 8.75 -2.62
N PHE A 43 -17.94 8.09 -3.66
CA PHE A 43 -18.76 7.51 -4.72
C PHE A 43 -19.64 6.39 -4.17
N SER A 44 -19.09 5.49 -3.36
CA SER A 44 -19.86 4.40 -2.75
C SER A 44 -20.91 4.91 -1.76
N TYR A 45 -20.61 5.95 -1.00
CA TYR A 45 -21.57 6.58 -0.09
C TYR A 45 -22.68 7.32 -0.84
N LEU A 46 -22.34 8.17 -1.82
CA LEU A 46 -23.31 9.04 -2.49
C LEU A 46 -24.11 8.36 -3.60
N VAL A 47 -23.48 7.45 -4.36
CA VAL A 47 -24.09 6.84 -5.56
C VAL A 47 -24.65 5.45 -5.23
N LEU A 48 -23.89 4.64 -4.49
CA LEU A 48 -24.28 3.26 -4.18
C LEU A 48 -25.08 3.14 -2.87
N ASN A 49 -25.20 4.22 -2.08
CA ASN A 49 -25.88 4.24 -0.77
C ASN A 49 -25.44 3.08 0.15
N ILE A 50 -24.15 2.73 0.11
CA ILE A 50 -23.60 1.68 0.97
C ILE A 50 -23.56 2.20 2.40
N GLU A 51 -24.21 1.50 3.32
CA GLU A 51 -24.20 1.83 4.74
C GLU A 51 -22.93 1.29 5.38
N TYR A 52 -21.99 2.21 5.66
CA TYR A 52 -20.75 1.88 6.37
C TYR A 52 -20.98 1.86 7.88
N SER A 53 -20.49 0.82 8.54
CA SER A 53 -20.43 0.79 10.01
C SER A 53 -19.46 1.86 10.53
N SER A 54 -19.72 2.41 11.72
CA SER A 54 -18.85 3.39 12.38
C SER A 54 -17.39 2.90 12.51
N ILE A 55 -17.17 1.59 12.69
CA ILE A 55 -15.82 0.99 12.71
C ILE A 55 -15.12 1.14 11.36
N GLN A 56 -15.82 0.89 10.25
CA GLN A 56 -15.25 0.95 8.89
C GLN A 56 -14.87 2.38 8.54
N LEU A 57 -15.70 3.36 8.92
CA LEU A 57 -15.41 4.79 8.75
C LEU A 57 -14.17 5.23 9.50
N ILE A 58 -14.07 4.84 10.78
CA ILE A 58 -12.90 5.17 11.61
C ILE A 58 -11.65 4.52 11.02
N ALA A 59 -11.72 3.23 10.65
CA ALA A 59 -10.59 2.53 10.05
C ALA A 59 -10.13 3.18 8.74
N PHE A 60 -11.07 3.50 7.84
CA PHE A 60 -10.77 4.18 6.59
C PHE A 60 -10.10 5.55 6.82
N PHE A 61 -10.62 6.34 7.76
CA PHE A 61 -10.08 7.65 8.09
C PHE A 61 -8.69 7.56 8.72
N VAL A 62 -8.50 6.64 9.67
CA VAL A 62 -7.20 6.39 10.33
C VAL A 62 -6.16 5.93 9.32
N ILE A 63 -6.50 4.98 8.44
CA ILE A 63 -5.57 4.50 7.42
C ILE A 63 -5.24 5.62 6.44
N SER A 64 -6.23 6.36 5.96
CA SER A 64 -6.02 7.47 5.01
C SER A 64 -5.16 8.59 5.61
N ILE A 65 -5.38 8.96 6.88
CA ILE A 65 -4.53 9.92 7.59
C ILE A 65 -3.12 9.37 7.80
N SER A 66 -2.99 8.09 8.15
CA SER A 66 -1.68 7.44 8.30
C SER A 66 -0.90 7.56 6.98
N ILE A 67 -1.55 7.23 5.85
CA ILE A 67 -1.02 7.40 4.48
C ILE A 67 -0.50 8.81 4.24
N LEU A 68 -1.32 9.81 4.54
CA LEU A 68 -0.95 11.20 4.34
C LEU A 68 0.22 11.63 5.26
N THR A 69 0.21 11.16 6.52
CA THR A 69 1.18 11.52 7.54
C THR A 69 2.57 10.98 7.21
N TYR A 70 2.68 9.67 6.93
CA TYR A 70 3.98 9.11 6.56
C TYR A 70 4.47 9.66 5.22
N ASN A 71 3.58 9.91 4.26
CA ASN A 71 3.96 10.49 2.97
C ASN A 71 4.51 11.92 3.13
N SER A 72 3.88 12.73 3.98
CA SER A 72 4.34 14.09 4.30
C SER A 72 5.69 14.07 5.03
N LEU A 73 5.87 13.14 5.96
CA LEU A 73 7.11 12.95 6.68
C LEU A 73 8.27 12.57 5.74
N LEU A 74 8.01 11.69 4.78
CA LEU A 74 8.97 11.31 3.74
C LEU A 74 9.28 12.45 2.77
N HIS A 75 8.27 13.24 2.40
CA HIS A 75 8.44 14.44 1.59
C HIS A 75 9.38 15.45 2.28
N TYR A 76 9.29 15.58 3.60
CA TYR A 76 10.16 16.42 4.41
C TYR A 76 11.58 15.82 4.54
N PHE A 77 11.69 14.57 4.97
CA PHE A 77 12.98 13.92 5.21
C PHE A 77 13.84 13.78 3.96
N ARG A 78 13.25 13.71 2.76
CA ARG A 78 14.04 13.61 1.51
C ARG A 78 15.06 14.73 1.34
N ARG A 79 14.80 15.92 1.91
CA ARG A 79 15.72 17.08 1.84
C ARG A 79 17.02 16.82 2.62
N TYR A 80 17.01 15.85 3.53
CA TYR A 80 18.11 15.52 4.43
C TYR A 80 18.80 14.20 4.08
N LEU A 81 18.24 13.38 3.18
CA LEU A 81 18.88 12.15 2.69
C LEU A 81 20.02 12.50 1.72
N LYS A 82 21.26 12.57 2.24
CA LYS A 82 22.48 12.55 1.42
C LYS A 82 22.71 11.13 0.88
N CYS A 83 23.09 11.02 -0.40
CA CYS A 83 23.45 9.75 -1.04
C CYS A 83 24.83 9.28 -0.55
N ASP A 84 24.92 8.91 0.73
CA ASP A 84 26.13 8.34 1.33
C ASP A 84 26.04 6.81 1.36
N PRO A 85 26.99 6.08 0.72
CA PRO A 85 27.00 4.62 0.65
C PRO A 85 27.05 3.88 2.00
N GLY A 86 27.39 4.58 3.09
CA GLY A 86 27.52 4.02 4.45
C GLY A 86 26.33 4.26 5.38
N ARG A 87 25.25 4.92 4.94
CA ARG A 87 24.04 5.20 5.73
C ARG A 87 22.78 4.75 4.99
N ILE A 88 21.62 4.83 5.67
CA ILE A 88 20.30 4.42 5.16
C ILE A 88 20.11 4.91 3.72
N ASN A 89 20.26 3.98 2.77
CA ASN A 89 20.19 4.28 1.35
C ASN A 89 18.74 4.62 0.97
N PRO A 90 18.46 5.53 0.02
CA PRO A 90 17.10 5.86 -0.42
C PRO A 90 16.28 4.63 -0.84
N LEU A 91 16.95 3.57 -1.29
CA LEU A 91 16.34 2.31 -1.69
C LEU A 91 15.77 1.50 -0.49
N HIS A 92 16.42 1.54 0.68
CA HIS A 92 15.87 0.95 1.91
C HIS A 92 14.63 1.70 2.37
N VAL A 93 14.64 3.03 2.25
CA VAL A 93 13.47 3.87 2.56
C VAL A 93 12.30 3.52 1.64
N SER A 94 12.55 3.34 0.34
CA SER A 94 11.53 2.89 -0.63
C SER A 94 10.99 1.49 -0.32
N LEU A 95 11.81 0.59 0.22
CA LEU A 95 11.37 -0.75 0.63
C LEU A 95 10.46 -0.71 1.87
N ILE A 96 10.85 0.02 2.93
CA ILE A 96 10.01 0.21 4.13
C ILE A 96 8.68 0.84 3.74
N GLN A 97 8.73 1.82 2.85
CA GLN A 97 7.57 2.47 2.26
C GLN A 97 6.61 1.50 1.56
N MET A 98 7.13 0.61 0.71
CA MET A 98 6.34 -0.40 0.02
C MET A 98 5.67 -1.36 1.01
N VAL A 99 6.39 -1.77 2.06
CA VAL A 99 5.84 -2.61 3.13
C VAL A 99 4.70 -1.90 3.85
N LEU A 100 4.86 -0.63 4.23
CA LEU A 100 3.83 0.15 4.90
C LEU A 100 2.58 0.33 4.03
N ASP A 101 2.77 0.64 2.74
CA ASP A 101 1.64 0.78 1.80
C ASP A 101 0.88 -0.55 1.64
N LEU A 102 1.58 -1.69 1.57
CA LEU A 102 0.94 -3.01 1.46
C LEU A 102 0.17 -3.38 2.73
N ILE A 103 0.68 -3.04 3.91
CA ILE A 103 -0.04 -3.23 5.17
C ILE A 103 -1.28 -2.34 5.21
N ALA A 104 -1.16 -1.07 4.82
CA ALA A 104 -2.29 -0.15 4.75
C ALA A 104 -3.37 -0.66 3.78
N LEU A 105 -2.96 -1.18 2.63
CA LEU A 105 -3.86 -1.76 1.65
C LEU A 105 -4.53 -3.04 2.16
N LEU A 106 -3.80 -3.91 2.85
CA LEU A 106 -4.36 -5.12 3.47
C LEU A 106 -5.43 -4.77 4.52
N LEU A 107 -5.14 -3.78 5.37
CA LEU A 107 -6.12 -3.30 6.35
C LEU A 107 -7.35 -2.70 5.67
N LEU A 108 -7.16 -1.90 4.60
CA LEU A 108 -8.28 -1.36 3.83
C LEU A 108 -9.15 -2.47 3.24
N VAL A 109 -8.53 -3.48 2.62
CA VAL A 109 -9.24 -4.63 2.05
C VAL A 109 -10.01 -5.36 3.16
N TYR A 110 -9.37 -5.65 4.29
CA TYR A 110 -10.02 -6.27 5.45
C TYR A 110 -11.26 -5.49 5.95
N PHE A 111 -11.15 -4.18 6.16
CA PHE A 111 -12.28 -3.37 6.65
C PHE A 111 -13.35 -3.11 5.60
N THR A 112 -13.06 -3.29 4.31
CA THR A 112 -14.01 -3.06 3.21
C THR A 112 -14.66 -4.34 2.71
N GLY A 113 -14.68 -5.43 3.49
CA GLY A 113 -15.35 -6.69 3.10
C GLY A 113 -14.44 -7.70 2.42
N GLY A 114 -13.12 -7.58 2.61
CA GLY A 114 -12.16 -8.59 2.20
C GLY A 114 -12.17 -8.86 0.70
N ILE A 115 -12.51 -10.09 0.32
CA ILE A 115 -12.49 -10.55 -1.07
C ILE A 115 -13.60 -9.93 -1.94
N GLU A 116 -14.68 -9.44 -1.32
CA GLU A 116 -15.78 -8.79 -2.02
C GLU A 116 -15.43 -7.37 -2.46
N SER A 117 -14.43 -6.77 -1.81
CA SER A 117 -13.99 -5.41 -2.09
C SER A 117 -13.22 -5.33 -3.40
N PRO A 118 -13.54 -4.42 -4.34
CA PRO A 118 -12.72 -4.21 -5.53
C PRO A 118 -11.29 -3.73 -5.19
N LEU A 119 -11.04 -3.34 -3.93
CA LEU A 119 -9.75 -2.85 -3.49
C LEU A 119 -8.63 -3.90 -3.55
N TYR A 120 -8.93 -5.20 -3.54
CA TYR A 120 -7.87 -6.23 -3.63
C TYR A 120 -7.07 -6.12 -4.94
N MET A 121 -7.66 -5.60 -6.02
CA MET A 121 -6.96 -5.42 -7.30
C MET A 121 -5.80 -4.42 -7.19
N PHE A 122 -5.82 -3.51 -6.21
CA PHE A 122 -4.73 -2.56 -5.98
C PHE A 122 -3.43 -3.23 -5.55
N PHE A 123 -3.45 -4.47 -5.04
CA PHE A 123 -2.22 -5.21 -4.76
C PHE A 123 -1.40 -5.43 -6.03
N VAL A 124 -2.07 -5.74 -7.15
CA VAL A 124 -1.41 -5.95 -8.44
C VAL A 124 -0.79 -4.64 -8.94
N PHE A 125 -1.57 -3.54 -8.90
CA PHE A 125 -1.06 -2.23 -9.27
C PHE A 125 0.13 -1.81 -8.42
N HIS A 126 0.10 -2.08 -7.11
CA HIS A 126 1.19 -1.77 -6.21
C HIS A 126 2.47 -2.55 -6.56
N MET A 127 2.36 -3.84 -6.89
CA MET A 127 3.50 -4.66 -7.32
C MET A 127 4.09 -4.19 -8.65
N ILE A 128 3.25 -3.80 -9.62
CA ILE A 128 3.70 -3.22 -10.89
C ILE A 128 4.49 -1.94 -10.63
N ILE A 129 3.95 -1.02 -9.83
CA ILE A 129 4.62 0.24 -9.47
C ILE A 129 5.94 -0.03 -8.72
N GLY A 130 5.92 -0.96 -7.76
CA GLY A 130 7.11 -1.38 -7.01
C GLY A 130 8.22 -1.92 -7.92
N SER A 131 7.87 -2.68 -8.96
CA SER A 131 8.81 -3.22 -9.96
C SER A 131 9.56 -2.18 -10.78
N LEU A 132 9.00 -0.97 -10.90
CA LEU A 132 9.66 0.13 -11.61
C LEU A 132 10.77 0.79 -10.77
N ILE A 133 10.76 0.59 -9.45
CA ILE A 133 11.62 1.33 -8.50
C ILE A 133 12.63 0.41 -7.82
N LEU A 134 12.17 -0.77 -7.38
CA LEU A 134 12.95 -1.72 -6.61
C LEU A 134 13.53 -2.83 -7.51
N PRO A 135 14.65 -3.44 -7.12
CA PRO A 135 15.19 -4.59 -7.84
C PRO A 135 14.17 -5.73 -7.81
N GLY A 136 14.00 -6.43 -8.94
CA GLY A 136 12.96 -7.46 -9.12
C GLY A 136 12.93 -8.51 -8.00
N PHE A 137 14.09 -8.92 -7.49
CA PHE A 137 14.18 -9.86 -6.36
C PHE A 137 13.40 -9.39 -5.11
N ALA A 138 13.54 -8.11 -4.74
CA ALA A 138 12.81 -7.56 -3.60
C ALA A 138 11.30 -7.57 -3.86
N VAL A 139 10.89 -7.26 -5.09
CA VAL A 139 9.47 -7.23 -5.50
C VAL A 139 8.87 -8.63 -5.50
N TYR A 140 9.60 -9.65 -5.95
CA TYR A 140 9.15 -11.04 -5.88
C TYR A 140 8.97 -11.53 -4.43
N ILE A 141 9.91 -11.18 -3.54
CA ILE A 141 9.76 -11.50 -2.10
C ILE A 141 8.53 -10.80 -1.54
N MET A 142 8.35 -9.51 -1.82
CA MET A 142 7.19 -8.76 -1.35
C MET A 142 5.89 -9.34 -1.89
N ALA A 143 5.83 -9.70 -3.17
CA ALA A 143 4.68 -10.36 -3.78
C ALA A 143 4.34 -11.68 -3.09
N PHE A 144 5.35 -12.50 -2.78
CA PHE A 144 5.15 -13.75 -2.06
C PHE A 144 4.64 -13.54 -0.63
N ILE A 145 5.22 -12.57 0.10
CA ILE A 145 4.76 -12.20 1.45
C ILE A 145 3.31 -11.70 1.41
N THR A 146 2.99 -10.79 0.48
CA THR A 146 1.63 -10.28 0.32
C THR A 146 0.64 -11.38 -0.02
N TYR A 147 1.02 -12.34 -0.88
CA TYR A 147 0.19 -13.49 -1.20
C TYR A 147 -0.12 -14.35 0.03
N ILE A 148 0.90 -14.64 0.86
CA ILE A 148 0.71 -15.39 2.12
C ILE A 148 -0.20 -14.62 3.08
N LEU A 149 0.03 -13.33 3.27
CA LEU A 149 -0.76 -12.49 4.18
C LEU A 149 -2.22 -12.40 3.73
N LEU A 150 -2.47 -12.19 2.43
CA LEU A 150 -3.82 -12.13 1.88
C LEU A 150 -4.53 -13.48 1.99
N SER A 151 -3.84 -14.57 1.63
CA SER A 151 -4.39 -15.93 1.76
C SER A 151 -4.69 -16.29 3.22
N GLY A 152 -3.79 -15.92 4.14
CA GLY A 152 -3.97 -16.11 5.57
C GLY A 152 -5.14 -15.31 6.12
N MET A 153 -5.31 -14.06 5.69
CA MET A 153 -6.47 -13.23 6.04
C MET A 153 -7.77 -13.91 5.59
N ILE A 154 -7.85 -14.32 4.32
CA ILE A 154 -9.03 -15.00 3.76
C ILE A 154 -9.34 -16.30 4.51
N MET A 155 -8.31 -17.09 4.84
CA MET A 155 -8.50 -18.32 5.63
C MET A 155 -9.00 -18.01 7.05
N MET A 156 -8.44 -17.02 7.74
CA MET A 156 -8.89 -16.64 9.08
C MET A 156 -10.34 -16.12 9.10
N GLU A 157 -10.72 -15.43 8.03
CA GLU A 157 -12.10 -14.97 7.80
C GLU A 157 -13.03 -16.16 7.52
N TYR A 158 -12.60 -17.12 6.69
CA TYR A 158 -13.34 -18.36 6.42
C TYR A 158 -13.55 -19.24 7.66
N PHE A 159 -12.56 -19.32 8.55
CA PHE A 159 -12.66 -20.05 9.81
C PHE A 159 -13.37 -19.26 10.92
N ALA A 160 -13.93 -18.09 10.63
CA ALA A 160 -14.59 -17.19 11.59
C ALA A 160 -13.71 -16.80 12.79
N VAL A 161 -12.38 -16.88 12.66
CA VAL A 161 -11.41 -16.46 13.69
C VAL A 161 -11.39 -14.93 13.81
N ILE A 162 -11.68 -14.24 12.70
CA ILE A 162 -11.71 -12.79 12.61
C ILE A 162 -13.13 -12.35 12.18
N PRO A 163 -13.71 -11.27 12.76
CA PRO A 163 -15.05 -10.80 12.38
C PRO A 163 -15.09 -10.37 10.91
N HIS A 164 -15.99 -10.96 10.14
CA HIS A 164 -16.21 -10.53 8.76
C HIS A 164 -16.98 -9.20 8.76
N HIS A 165 -16.35 -8.15 8.22
CA HIS A 165 -16.98 -6.85 8.09
C HIS A 165 -17.72 -6.77 6.76
N HIS A 166 -18.95 -7.28 6.72
CA HIS A 166 -19.81 -7.16 5.53
C HIS A 166 -19.98 -5.70 5.12
N LEU A 167 -19.94 -5.46 3.81
CA LEU A 167 -20.46 -4.23 3.21
C LEU A 167 -21.98 -4.38 3.09
N GLY A 168 -22.72 -3.79 4.03
CA GLY A 168 -24.18 -3.74 3.94
C GLY A 168 -24.63 -2.99 2.68
N GLY A 169 -25.43 -3.64 1.84
CA GLY A 169 -26.12 -3.00 0.70
C GLY A 169 -25.93 -3.64 -0.68
N LEU A 170 -24.94 -4.53 -0.88
CA LEU A 170 -24.68 -5.14 -2.21
C LEU A 170 -25.28 -6.53 -2.39
N LEU A 171 -25.39 -7.31 -1.32
CA LEU A 171 -26.06 -8.62 -1.32
C LEU A 171 -26.99 -8.67 -0.09
N GLY A 172 -28.31 -8.72 -0.33
CA GLY A 172 -29.31 -8.94 0.71
C GLY A 172 -29.35 -10.38 1.22
N VAL A 173 -28.17 -11.02 1.33
CA VAL A 173 -28.02 -12.39 1.80
C VAL A 173 -26.84 -12.38 2.78
N GLU A 174 -27.17 -12.59 4.06
CA GLU A 174 -26.20 -12.91 5.10
C GLU A 174 -25.50 -14.22 4.70
N LEU A 175 -24.24 -14.15 4.28
CA LEU A 175 -23.40 -15.33 4.12
C LEU A 175 -22.78 -15.71 5.46
N SER A 176 -23.63 -16.02 6.44
CA SER A 176 -23.24 -16.77 7.63
C SER A 176 -24.47 -17.48 8.20
N GLY A 177 -24.53 -18.80 8.01
CA GLY A 177 -25.21 -19.67 8.96
C GLY A 177 -24.37 -19.85 10.22
#